data_AF-A0A2A2J892-F1
#
_entry.id   AF-A0A2A2J892-F1
#
_cell.length_a   1.000
_cell.length_b   1.000
_cell.length_c   1.000
_cell.angle_alpha   90.00
_cell.angle_beta   90.00
_cell.angle_gamma   90.00
#
_symmetry.space_group_name_H-M   'P 1'
#
loop_
_entity.id
_entity.type
_entity.pdbx_description
1 polymer ?
#
loop_
_entity_poly.entity_id
_entity_poly.type
_entity_poly.pdbx_seq_one_letter_code
_entity_poly.pdbx_strand_id
1 'polypeptide(L)'
;MSIGIDLGTTFSCVAIINPNNEPETIVNFNGNRTTPSVVAYEDAGELVGEAAVDAHRSIPLEHVIYGTFDVSILKCKGGGHFEILSSFGHMHLGGQDIDNILVEYALAEYNRGRARKFPEENLRKMKRLTESCTKAKIALSSHDRPAMIYMDMANEDDEFSVTITRPKFNELIGGMIRGTLSIVDQALSRASLTERDIDHVVSAKCRVSQVFLPNLFLK
;
A
#
# COMPACT_ATOMS: atom_id res chain seq x y z
N MET A 1 -11.25 -28.86 -8.13
CA MET A 1 -10.76 -27.96 -7.07
C MET A 1 -10.72 -26.57 -7.66
N SER A 2 -11.54 -25.67 -7.13
CA SER A 2 -11.57 -24.26 -7.56
C SER A 2 -10.77 -23.44 -6.55
N ILE A 3 -9.86 -22.61 -7.04
CA ILE A 3 -9.01 -21.74 -6.23
C ILE A 3 -9.43 -20.30 -6.52
N GLY A 4 -9.74 -19.53 -5.47
CA GLY A 4 -9.90 -18.09 -5.53
C GLY A 4 -8.64 -17.41 -5.01
N ILE A 5 -8.10 -16.46 -5.76
CA ILE A 5 -6.93 -15.68 -5.36
C ILE A 5 -7.33 -14.21 -5.39
N ASP A 6 -7.24 -13.54 -4.23
CA ASP A 6 -7.33 -12.09 -4.12
C ASP A 6 -5.91 -11.54 -4.11
N LEU A 7 -5.49 -10.90 -5.20
CA LEU A 7 -4.21 -10.21 -5.30
C LEU A 7 -4.41 -8.75 -4.87
N GLY A 8 -4.41 -8.52 -3.55
CA GLY A 8 -4.50 -7.17 -3.01
C GLY A 8 -3.17 -6.44 -3.08
N THR A 9 -3.19 -5.10 -3.03
CA THR A 9 -1.97 -4.27 -3.08
C THR A 9 -1.13 -4.37 -1.81
N THR A 10 -1.73 -4.65 -0.65
CA THR A 10 -1.01 -4.81 0.62
C THR A 10 -0.91 -6.27 1.07
N PHE A 11 -1.99 -7.02 0.88
CA PHE A 11 -2.05 -8.42 1.25
C PHE A 11 -2.79 -9.20 0.16
N SER A 12 -2.29 -10.40 -0.11
CA SER A 12 -2.94 -11.39 -0.93
C SER A 12 -3.58 -12.47 -0.06
N CYS A 13 -4.68 -13.05 -0.54
CA CYS A 13 -5.37 -14.15 0.12
C CYS A 13 -5.68 -15.24 -0.91
N VAL A 14 -5.59 -16.50 -0.48
CA VAL A 14 -5.98 -17.66 -1.28
C VAL A 14 -7.09 -18.39 -0.55
N ALA A 15 -8.14 -18.76 -1.28
CA ALA A 15 -9.23 -19.55 -0.78
C ALA A 15 -9.55 -20.71 -1.74
N ILE A 16 -10.13 -21.77 -1.21
CA ILE A 16 -10.65 -22.91 -1.98
C ILE A 16 -12.11 -23.13 -1.64
N ILE A 17 -12.81 -23.83 -2.52
CA ILE A 17 -14.08 -24.47 -2.16
C ILE A 17 -13.77 -25.84 -1.59
N ASN A 18 -14.13 -26.06 -0.33
CA ASN A 18 -13.92 -27.34 0.35
C ASN A 18 -14.92 -28.42 -0.16
N PRO A 19 -14.78 -29.70 0.23
CA PRO A 19 -15.70 -30.76 -0.20
C PRO A 19 -17.16 -30.56 0.20
N ASN A 20 -17.44 -29.72 1.20
CA ASN A 20 -18.80 -29.36 1.63
C ASN A 20 -19.38 -28.18 0.82
N ASN A 21 -18.68 -27.74 -0.23
CA ASN A 21 -19.05 -26.61 -1.07
C ASN A 21 -19.04 -25.26 -0.35
N GLU A 22 -18.20 -25.11 0.69
CA GLU A 22 -18.02 -23.88 1.45
C GLU A 22 -16.65 -23.24 1.13
N PRO A 23 -16.56 -21.90 1.09
CA PRO A 23 -15.29 -21.20 0.89
C PRO A 23 -14.42 -21.28 2.16
N GLU A 24 -13.17 -21.70 1.99
CA GLU A 24 -12.17 -21.80 3.06
C GLU A 24 -10.88 -21.09 2.65
N THR A 25 -10.34 -20.21 3.52
CA THR A 25 -9.05 -19.54 3.28
C THR A 25 -7.88 -20.45 3.65
N ILE A 26 -6.86 -20.46 2.79
CA ILE A 26 -5.62 -21.21 3.00
C ILE A 26 -4.68 -20.40 3.90
N VAL A 27 -4.06 -21.06 4.86
CA VAL A 27 -2.98 -20.48 5.66
C VAL A 27 -1.65 -20.59 4.91
N ASN A 28 -0.86 -19.52 4.91
CA ASN A 28 0.48 -19.52 4.34
C ASN A 28 1.47 -20.30 5.24
N PHE A 29 2.73 -20.41 4.80
CA PHE A 29 3.78 -21.13 5.53
C PHE A 29 4.00 -20.60 6.96
N ASN A 30 3.69 -19.32 7.19
CA ASN A 30 3.82 -18.64 8.47
C ASN A 30 2.56 -18.76 9.36
N GLY A 31 1.53 -19.48 8.89
CA GLY A 31 0.27 -19.69 9.62
C GLY A 31 -0.74 -18.54 9.46
N ASN A 32 -0.48 -17.56 8.60
CA ASN A 32 -1.38 -16.42 8.37
C ASN A 32 -2.35 -16.71 7.23
N ARG A 33 -3.60 -16.21 7.33
CA ARG A 33 -4.62 -16.33 6.26
C ARG A 33 -4.46 -15.30 5.13
N THR A 34 -3.50 -14.40 5.27
CA THR A 34 -3.14 -13.39 4.29
C THR A 34 -1.62 -13.29 4.22
N THR A 35 -1.08 -13.19 3.02
CA THR A 35 0.36 -13.02 2.77
C THR A 35 0.61 -11.59 2.32
N PRO A 36 1.62 -10.86 2.84
CA PRO A 36 1.99 -9.55 2.32
C PRO A 36 2.24 -9.59 0.81
N SER A 37 1.76 -8.59 0.08
CA SER A 37 1.99 -8.47 -1.36
C SER A 37 3.32 -7.76 -1.62
N VAL A 38 4.42 -8.43 -1.25
CA VAL A 38 5.79 -7.92 -1.38
C VAL A 38 6.65 -8.99 -2.04
N VAL A 39 7.47 -8.57 -3.00
CA VAL A 39 8.47 -9.41 -3.66
C VAL A 39 9.80 -8.70 -3.55
N ALA A 40 10.86 -9.40 -3.13
CA ALA A 40 12.21 -8.88 -3.13
C ALA A 40 13.12 -9.77 -3.95
N TYR A 41 13.98 -9.17 -4.78
CA TYR A 41 14.93 -9.89 -5.64
C TYR A 41 16.34 -9.85 -5.03
N GLU A 42 16.94 -11.02 -4.87
CA GLU A 42 18.33 -11.22 -4.45
C GLU A 42 19.08 -12.05 -5.50
N ASP A 43 20.42 -12.06 -5.43
CA ASP A 43 21.25 -12.87 -6.34
C ASP A 43 20.92 -14.38 -6.25
N ALA A 44 20.43 -14.82 -5.08
CA ALA A 44 20.09 -16.22 -4.80
C ALA A 44 18.66 -16.61 -5.21
N GLY A 45 17.81 -15.64 -5.60
CA GLY A 45 16.40 -15.88 -5.98
C GLY A 45 15.44 -14.80 -5.47
N GLU A 46 14.15 -15.11 -5.51
CA GLU A 46 13.10 -14.19 -5.03
C GLU A 46 12.60 -14.56 -3.62
N LEU A 47 12.38 -13.54 -2.82
CA LEU A 47 11.63 -13.62 -1.56
C LEU A 47 10.22 -13.09 -1.79
N VAL A 48 9.22 -13.73 -1.20
CA VAL A 48 7.80 -13.34 -1.32
C VAL A 48 7.15 -13.28 0.05
N GLY A 49 6.25 -12.32 0.26
CA GLY A 49 5.45 -12.22 1.47
C GLY A 49 6.25 -11.76 2.68
N GLU A 50 6.03 -12.41 3.82
CA GLU A 50 6.70 -12.08 5.08
C GLU A 50 8.22 -12.15 4.94
N ALA A 51 8.76 -13.11 4.18
CA ALA A 51 10.20 -13.21 3.97
C ALA A 51 10.78 -11.96 3.28
N ALA A 52 10.08 -11.44 2.27
CA ALA A 52 10.46 -10.19 1.61
C ALA A 52 10.32 -8.99 2.55
N VAL A 53 9.25 -8.95 3.36
CA VAL A 53 9.04 -7.89 4.37
C VAL A 53 10.11 -7.92 5.46
N ASP A 54 10.62 -9.08 5.87
CA ASP A 54 11.66 -9.14 6.89
C ASP A 54 13.03 -8.77 6.29
N ALA A 55 13.28 -9.15 5.03
CA ALA A 55 14.57 -8.93 4.37
C ALA A 55 14.72 -7.55 3.70
N HIS A 56 13.63 -6.86 3.34
CA HIS A 56 13.68 -5.65 2.48
C HIS A 56 14.65 -4.57 2.94
N ARG A 57 14.92 -4.44 4.23
CA ARG A 57 15.83 -3.40 4.75
C ARG A 57 17.30 -3.65 4.39
N SER A 58 17.64 -4.90 4.09
CA SER A 58 18.96 -5.31 3.66
C SER A 58 19.08 -5.38 2.13
N ILE A 59 17.99 -5.11 1.41
CA ILE A 59 17.90 -5.20 -0.04
C ILE A 59 17.73 -3.79 -0.62
N PRO A 60 18.42 -3.41 -1.72
CA PRO A 60 18.18 -2.15 -2.39
C PRO A 60 16.71 -1.97 -2.75
N LEU A 61 16.15 -0.79 -2.51
CA LEU A 61 14.71 -0.54 -2.64
C LEU A 61 14.20 -0.81 -4.06
N GLU A 62 15.03 -0.55 -5.07
CA GLU A 62 14.77 -0.85 -6.48
C GLU A 62 14.58 -2.33 -6.79
N HIS A 63 15.01 -3.22 -5.88
CA HIS A 63 14.83 -4.67 -5.98
C HIS A 63 13.65 -5.17 -5.12
N VAL A 64 12.89 -4.28 -4.46
CA VAL A 64 11.76 -4.65 -3.62
C VAL A 64 10.45 -4.04 -4.12
N ILE A 65 9.57 -4.87 -4.65
CA ILE A 65 8.26 -4.45 -5.14
C ILE A 65 7.25 -4.41 -3.98
N TYR A 66 6.67 -3.23 -3.75
CA TYR A 66 5.54 -3.03 -2.85
C TYR A 66 4.31 -2.65 -3.67
N GLY A 67 3.16 -3.28 -3.40
CA GLY A 67 1.83 -2.94 -3.94
C GLY A 67 1.78 -2.04 -5.19
N THR A 68 1.39 -2.59 -6.33
CA THR A 68 1.38 -1.85 -7.59
C THR A 68 0.25 -0.81 -7.66
N PHE A 69 0.52 0.28 -8.37
CA PHE A 69 -0.51 1.18 -8.87
C PHE A 69 -0.62 1.00 -10.38
N ASP A 70 -1.73 0.46 -10.86
CA ASP A 70 -1.97 0.18 -12.27
C ASP A 70 -3.15 0.99 -12.81
N VAL A 71 -2.97 1.55 -14.01
CA VAL A 71 -3.99 2.27 -14.77
C VAL A 71 -4.15 1.58 -16.11
N SER A 72 -5.36 1.08 -16.38
CA SER A 72 -5.75 0.54 -17.68
C SER A 72 -6.85 1.38 -18.28
N ILE A 73 -6.73 1.72 -19.57
CA ILE A 73 -7.79 2.37 -20.34
C ILE A 73 -8.43 1.31 -21.22
N LEU A 74 -9.74 1.14 -21.05
CA LEU A 74 -10.52 0.15 -21.78
C LEU A 74 -11.54 0.84 -22.66
N LYS A 75 -11.70 0.31 -23.88
CA LYS A 75 -12.78 0.66 -24.79
C LYS A 75 -13.84 -0.44 -24.76
N CYS A 76 -15.07 -0.08 -24.38
CA CYS A 76 -16.20 -0.98 -24.46
C CYS A 76 -16.71 -1.02 -25.91
N LYS A 77 -16.62 -2.18 -26.54
CA LYS A 77 -17.33 -2.50 -27.78
C LYS A 77 -18.68 -3.11 -27.40
N GLY A 78 -19.72 -2.83 -28.18
CA GLY A 78 -21.07 -3.36 -27.93
C GLY A 78 -21.07 -4.87 -27.67
N GLY A 79 -21.97 -5.35 -26.81
CA GLY A 79 -22.05 -6.77 -26.43
C GLY A 79 -21.16 -7.18 -25.24
N GLY A 80 -20.65 -6.22 -24.45
CA GLY A 80 -19.87 -6.51 -23.24
C GLY A 80 -18.41 -6.88 -23.53
N HIS A 81 -17.92 -6.59 -24.74
CA HIS A 81 -16.53 -6.82 -25.12
C HIS A 81 -15.67 -5.62 -24.77
N PHE A 82 -14.60 -5.82 -24.00
CA PHE A 82 -13.65 -4.78 -23.66
C PHE A 82 -12.34 -4.98 -24.42
N GLU A 83 -11.82 -3.89 -24.98
CA GLU A 83 -10.49 -3.82 -25.59
C GLU A 83 -9.60 -2.94 -24.72
N ILE A 84 -8.41 -3.42 -24.36
CA ILE A 84 -7.42 -2.62 -23.63
C ILE A 84 -6.68 -1.74 -24.63
N LEU A 85 -6.78 -0.42 -24.48
CA LEU A 85 -6.06 0.54 -25.31
C LEU A 85 -4.64 0.79 -24.78
N SER A 86 -4.50 0.82 -23.45
CA SER A 86 -3.23 1.03 -22.77
C SER A 86 -3.28 0.49 -21.35
N SER A 87 -2.12 0.06 -20.83
CA SER A 87 -1.93 -0.25 -19.41
C SER A 87 -0.55 0.24 -18.98
N PHE A 88 -0.51 0.97 -17.87
CA PHE A 88 0.72 1.46 -17.23
C PHE A 88 0.62 1.22 -15.74
N GLY A 89 1.77 1.03 -15.08
CA GLY A 89 1.80 0.90 -13.64
C GLY A 89 3.11 1.35 -13.01
N HIS A 90 3.09 1.45 -11.69
CA HIS A 90 4.25 1.77 -10.87
C HIS A 90 4.38 0.78 -9.71
N MET A 91 5.59 0.27 -9.51
CA MET A 91 5.91 -0.81 -8.55
C MET A 91 6.12 -0.33 -7.10
N HIS A 92 5.95 0.96 -6.83
CA HIS A 92 6.17 1.62 -5.54
C HIS A 92 5.21 2.80 -5.31
N LEU A 93 3.93 2.63 -5.65
CA LEU A 93 2.86 3.61 -5.40
C LEU A 93 1.70 2.94 -4.65
N GLY A 94 2.04 2.07 -3.70
CA GLY A 94 1.11 1.24 -2.97
C GLY A 94 0.82 1.73 -1.56
N GLY A 95 -0.10 1.02 -0.90
CA GLY A 95 -0.46 1.30 0.49
C GLY A 95 0.70 1.08 1.47
N GLN A 96 1.67 0.22 1.14
CA GLN A 96 2.84 -0.06 1.97
C GLN A 96 3.87 1.07 1.87
N ASP A 97 4.05 1.68 0.69
CA ASP A 97 4.92 2.85 0.54
C ASP A 97 4.42 4.03 1.39
N ILE A 98 3.09 4.20 1.49
CA ILE A 98 2.47 5.16 2.41
C ILE A 98 2.78 4.81 3.88
N ASP A 99 2.73 3.53 4.24
CA ASP A 99 3.07 3.10 5.60
C ASP A 99 4.54 3.40 5.91
N ASN A 100 5.44 3.20 4.95
CA ASN A 100 6.87 3.50 5.09
C ASN A 100 7.11 5.01 5.31
N ILE A 101 6.44 5.88 4.55
CA ILE A 101 6.47 7.34 4.76
C ILE A 101 6.03 7.72 6.19
N LEU A 102 4.98 7.08 6.70
CA LEU A 102 4.51 7.31 8.07
C LEU A 102 5.50 6.80 9.12
N VAL A 103 6.15 5.66 8.87
CA VAL A 103 7.20 5.11 9.74
C VAL A 103 8.39 6.07 9.80
N GLU A 104 8.86 6.58 8.66
CA GLU A 104 9.96 7.56 8.61
C GLU A 104 9.61 8.82 9.39
N TYR A 105 8.39 9.34 9.21
CA TYR A 105 7.88 10.47 10.00
C TYR A 105 7.89 10.14 11.49
N ALA A 106 7.35 8.99 11.90
CA ALA A 106 7.30 8.60 13.31
C ALA A 106 8.68 8.38 13.92
N LEU A 107 9.64 7.83 13.17
CA LEU A 107 11.04 7.70 13.59
C LEU A 107 11.69 9.07 13.78
N ALA A 108 11.46 10.01 12.86
CA ALA A 108 11.97 11.38 12.99
C ALA A 108 11.39 12.09 14.23
N GLU A 109 10.09 11.92 14.51
CA GLU A 109 9.43 12.45 15.69
C GLU A 109 9.93 11.80 16.99
N TYR A 110 10.09 10.46 17.01
CA TYR A 110 10.67 9.74 18.14
C TYR A 110 12.07 10.26 18.44
N ASN A 111 12.90 10.41 17.41
CA ASN A 111 14.30 10.78 17.53
C ASN A 111 14.53 12.27 17.84
N ARG A 112 13.50 13.12 17.72
CA ARG A 112 13.61 14.56 17.93
C ARG A 112 13.85 14.87 19.40
N GLY A 113 14.99 15.50 19.69
CA GLY A 113 15.35 15.92 21.05
C GLY A 113 15.68 14.78 22.04
N ARG A 114 15.58 13.50 21.63
CA ARG A 114 15.96 12.36 22.47
C ARG A 114 17.45 12.06 22.35
N ALA A 115 18.09 11.83 23.50
CA ALA A 115 19.48 11.38 23.58
C ALA A 115 19.65 9.96 23.03
N ARG A 116 18.68 9.08 23.32
CA ARG A 116 18.63 7.72 22.79
C ARG A 116 17.75 7.67 21.55
N LYS A 117 18.30 7.15 20.45
CA LYS A 117 17.57 6.96 19.19
C LYS A 117 16.73 5.69 19.21
N PHE A 118 15.75 5.64 18.31
CA PHE A 118 14.93 4.46 18.11
C PHE A 118 15.83 3.28 17.68
N PRO A 119 15.72 2.10 18.31
CA PRO A 119 16.49 0.92 17.94
C PRO A 119 15.90 0.27 16.68
N GLU A 120 16.27 0.76 15.51
CA GLU A 120 15.76 0.29 14.21
C GLU A 120 16.13 -1.17 13.91
N GLU A 121 17.20 -1.67 14.53
CA GLU A 121 17.62 -3.08 14.51
C GLU A 121 16.65 -4.00 15.25
N ASN A 122 15.81 -3.46 16.14
CA ASN A 122 14.83 -4.24 16.88
C ASN A 122 13.58 -4.47 16.04
N LEU A 123 13.56 -5.59 15.31
CA LEU A 123 12.46 -6.00 14.42
C LEU A 123 11.09 -6.02 15.11
N ARG A 124 11.01 -6.40 16.40
CA ARG A 124 9.74 -6.39 17.15
C ARG A 124 9.22 -4.98 17.37
N LYS A 125 10.09 -4.04 17.75
CA LYS A 125 9.73 -2.64 17.95
C LYS A 125 9.34 -2.00 16.61
N MET A 126 10.11 -2.27 15.54
CA MET A 126 9.78 -1.80 14.20
C MET A 126 8.43 -2.32 13.71
N LYS A 127 8.14 -3.61 13.88
CA LYS A 127 6.86 -4.19 13.49
C LYS A 127 5.68 -3.50 14.19
N ARG A 128 5.79 -3.26 15.50
CA ARG A 128 4.75 -2.52 16.26
C ARG A 128 4.56 -1.09 15.75
N LEU A 129 5.65 -0.39 15.43
CA LEU A 129 5.58 0.95 14.86
C LEU A 129 4.85 0.94 13.50
N THR A 130 5.23 0.01 12.62
CA THR A 130 4.59 -0.16 11.31
C THR A 130 3.10 -0.46 11.44
N GLU A 131 2.71 -1.39 12.32
CA GLU A 131 1.30 -1.71 12.58
C GLU A 131 0.50 -0.49 13.07
N SER A 132 1.11 0.33 13.93
CA SER A 132 0.53 1.59 14.42
C SER A 132 0.36 2.62 13.29
N CYS A 133 1.36 2.75 12.42
CA CYS A 133 1.31 3.59 11.23
C CYS A 133 0.23 3.15 10.24
N THR A 134 0.11 1.85 9.97
CA THR A 134 -0.95 1.31 9.09
C THR A 134 -2.34 1.62 9.66
N LYS A 135 -2.54 1.50 10.98
CA LYS A 135 -3.80 1.89 11.64
C LYS A 135 -4.07 3.39 11.49
N ALA A 136 -3.06 4.24 11.69
CA ALA A 136 -3.19 5.68 11.52
C ALA A 136 -3.54 6.04 10.06
N LYS A 137 -2.87 5.45 9.06
CA LYS A 137 -3.22 5.59 7.64
C LYS A 137 -4.68 5.28 7.37
N ILE A 138 -5.16 4.12 7.84
CA ILE A 138 -6.55 3.68 7.64
C ILE A 138 -7.52 4.68 8.28
N ALA A 139 -7.23 5.15 9.50
CA ALA A 139 -8.06 6.13 10.20
C ALA A 139 -8.14 7.47 9.43
N LEU A 140 -6.99 8.00 9.02
CA LEU A 140 -6.86 9.26 8.26
C LEU A 140 -7.49 9.18 6.86
N SER A 141 -7.56 7.98 6.29
CA SER A 141 -8.22 7.73 5.00
C SER A 141 -9.74 7.68 5.12
N SER A 142 -10.25 7.40 6.32
CA SER A 142 -11.68 7.20 6.56
C SER A 142 -12.38 8.45 7.09
N HIS A 143 -11.68 9.31 7.84
CA HIS A 143 -12.26 10.49 8.49
C HIS A 143 -11.24 11.64 8.60
N ASP A 144 -11.72 12.87 8.76
CA ASP A 144 -10.89 14.08 8.95
C ASP A 144 -10.26 14.23 10.35
N ARG A 145 -10.48 13.27 11.24
CA ARG A 145 -9.97 13.35 12.61
C ARG A 145 -8.47 13.01 12.64
N PRO A 146 -7.66 13.69 13.48
CA PRO A 146 -6.29 13.29 13.71
C PRO A 146 -6.19 11.83 14.19
N ALA A 147 -5.14 11.15 13.80
CA ALA A 147 -4.83 9.79 14.24
C ALA A 147 -3.58 9.81 15.12
N MET A 148 -3.50 8.89 16.08
CA MET A 148 -2.34 8.73 16.95
C MET A 148 -1.51 7.54 16.50
N ILE A 149 -0.23 7.76 16.26
CA ILE A 149 0.77 6.70 16.13
C ILE A 149 1.36 6.53 17.53
N TYR A 150 1.20 5.35 18.12
CA TYR A 150 1.66 5.07 19.47
C TYR A 150 2.36 3.71 19.55
N MET A 151 3.30 3.61 20.49
CA MET A 151 3.94 2.37 20.89
C MET A 151 3.94 2.28 22.41
N ASP A 152 3.20 1.28 22.91
CA ASP A 152 3.22 0.92 24.32
C ASP A 152 4.45 0.05 24.61
N MET A 153 5.26 0.49 25.57
CA MET A 153 6.60 -0.03 25.84
C MET A 153 6.70 -0.37 27.32
N ALA A 154 7.37 -1.48 27.63
CA ALA A 154 7.46 -1.98 29.01
C ALA A 154 8.17 -1.03 29.99
N ASN A 155 8.85 0.00 29.50
CA ASN A 155 9.53 1.03 30.29
C ASN A 155 8.95 2.41 29.90
N GLU A 156 8.64 3.25 30.89
CA GLU A 156 8.08 4.61 30.69
C GLU A 156 8.98 5.50 29.81
N ASP A 157 10.31 5.38 29.94
CA ASP A 157 11.28 6.14 29.14
C ASP A 157 11.27 5.80 27.64
N ASP A 158 10.69 4.65 27.27
CA ASP A 158 10.58 4.20 25.88
C ASP A 158 9.21 4.51 25.28
N GLU A 159 8.24 5.03 26.05
CA GLU A 159 6.90 5.35 25.54
C GLU A 159 6.97 6.40 24.42
N PHE A 160 6.16 6.19 23.40
CA PHE A 160 6.08 7.09 22.26
C PHE A 160 4.65 7.20 21.79
N SER A 161 4.20 8.45 21.66
CA SER A 161 3.01 8.78 20.91
C SER A 161 3.24 10.06 20.11
N VAL A 162 2.71 10.08 18.90
CA VAL A 162 2.64 11.28 18.07
C VAL A 162 1.27 11.32 17.40
N THR A 163 0.66 12.50 17.41
CA THR A 163 -0.59 12.75 16.70
C THR A 163 -0.29 13.29 15.31
N ILE A 164 -0.87 12.68 14.29
CA ILE A 164 -0.78 13.10 12.90
C ILE A 164 -2.15 13.59 12.43
N THR A 165 -2.16 14.75 11.76
CA THR A 165 -3.37 15.35 11.19
C THR A 165 -3.50 15.01 9.70
N ARG A 166 -4.72 15.06 9.16
CA ARG A 166 -4.94 14.83 7.72
C ARG A 166 -4.15 15.79 6.81
N PRO A 167 -4.02 17.10 7.12
CA PRO A 167 -3.15 17.99 6.34
C PRO A 167 -1.69 17.55 6.34
N LYS A 168 -1.13 17.16 7.48
CA LYS A 168 0.26 16.68 7.55
C LYS A 168 0.43 15.37 6.80
N PHE A 169 -0.53 14.45 6.91
CA PHE A 169 -0.54 13.21 6.13
C PHE A 169 -0.54 13.49 4.61
N ASN A 170 -1.42 14.37 4.13
CA ASN A 170 -1.50 14.76 2.73
C ASN A 170 -0.21 15.43 2.23
N GLU A 171 0.44 16.24 3.07
CA GLU A 171 1.76 16.82 2.78
C GLU A 171 2.82 15.72 2.57
N LEU A 172 2.90 14.76 3.49
CA LEU A 172 3.87 13.68 3.46
C LEU A 172 3.72 12.79 2.22
N ILE A 173 2.48 12.41 1.87
CA ILE A 173 2.23 11.54 0.71
C ILE A 173 2.10 12.29 -0.61
N GLY A 174 2.15 13.62 -0.61
CA GLY A 174 1.83 14.44 -1.79
C GLY A 174 2.72 14.15 -3.00
N GLY A 175 3.99 13.78 -2.78
CA GLY A 175 4.89 13.34 -3.86
C GLY A 175 4.39 12.07 -4.56
N MET A 176 3.95 11.09 -3.77
CA MET A 176 3.38 9.83 -4.24
C MET A 176 2.09 10.04 -5.02
N ILE A 177 1.19 10.89 -4.51
CA ILE A 177 -0.07 11.23 -5.18
C ILE A 177 0.22 11.85 -6.56
N ARG A 178 1.17 12.79 -6.65
CA ARG A 178 1.57 13.36 -7.95
C ARG A 178 2.14 12.32 -8.91
N GLY A 179 2.87 11.34 -8.39
CA GLY A 179 3.34 10.20 -9.18
C GLY A 179 2.20 9.44 -9.86
N THR A 180 1.07 9.24 -9.16
CA THR A 180 -0.09 8.56 -9.76
C THR A 180 -0.69 9.32 -10.95
N LEU A 181 -0.68 10.66 -10.93
CA LEU A 181 -1.14 11.49 -12.06
C LEU A 181 -0.29 11.24 -13.30
N SER A 182 1.04 11.17 -13.12
CA SER A 182 1.95 10.92 -14.23
C SER A 182 1.70 9.56 -14.89
N ILE A 183 1.28 8.54 -14.14
CA ILE A 183 0.91 7.23 -14.70
C ILE A 183 -0.40 7.32 -15.48
N VAL A 184 -1.38 8.08 -14.99
CA VAL A 184 -2.65 8.33 -15.70
C VAL A 184 -2.38 9.08 -17.01
N ASP A 185 -1.54 10.12 -16.99
CA ASP A 185 -1.15 10.89 -18.19
C ASP A 185 -0.46 10.00 -19.23
N GLN A 186 0.43 9.10 -18.79
CA GLN A 186 1.08 8.13 -19.68
C GLN A 186 0.07 7.18 -20.33
N ALA A 187 -0.90 6.67 -19.55
CA ALA A 187 -1.96 5.82 -20.07
C ALA A 187 -2.81 6.57 -21.11
N LEU A 188 -3.27 7.78 -20.80
CA LEU A 188 -4.05 8.62 -21.72
C LEU A 188 -3.29 8.92 -23.01
N SER A 189 -2.02 9.33 -22.89
CA SER A 189 -1.16 9.63 -24.03
C SER A 189 -0.97 8.41 -24.94
N ARG A 190 -0.73 7.22 -24.37
CA ARG A 190 -0.58 5.99 -25.15
C ARG A 190 -1.87 5.57 -25.85
N ALA A 191 -3.02 5.78 -25.21
CA ALA A 191 -4.32 5.57 -25.80
C ALA A 191 -4.71 6.64 -26.83
N SER A 192 -3.92 7.71 -26.96
CA SER A 192 -4.23 8.89 -27.78
C SER A 192 -5.56 9.55 -27.38
N LEU A 193 -5.82 9.61 -26.06
CA LEU A 193 -7.03 10.18 -25.47
C LEU A 193 -6.68 11.31 -24.50
N THR A 194 -7.69 12.09 -24.12
CA THR A 194 -7.65 13.10 -23.07
C THR A 194 -8.64 12.76 -21.96
N GLU A 195 -8.57 13.45 -20.83
CA GLU A 195 -9.51 13.29 -19.71
C GLU A 195 -10.98 13.43 -20.14
N ARG A 196 -11.26 14.26 -21.16
CA ARG A 196 -12.61 14.51 -21.68
C ARG A 196 -13.19 13.33 -22.46
N ASP A 197 -12.34 12.41 -22.90
CA ASP A 197 -12.73 11.23 -23.65
C ASP A 197 -13.06 10.04 -22.72
N ILE A 198 -12.96 10.23 -21.40
CA ILE A 198 -13.21 9.20 -20.40
C ILE A 198 -14.64 9.31 -19.87
N ASP A 199 -15.48 8.32 -20.19
CA ASP A 199 -16.87 8.27 -19.72
C ASP A 199 -16.99 7.91 -18.24
N HIS A 200 -16.17 6.96 -17.79
CA HIS A 200 -16.26 6.37 -16.46
C HIS A 200 -14.89 6.03 -15.88
N VAL A 201 -14.74 6.25 -14.59
CA VAL A 201 -13.55 5.89 -13.82
C VAL A 201 -13.94 4.84 -12.78
N VAL A 202 -13.28 3.69 -12.84
CA VAL A 202 -13.49 2.58 -11.90
C VAL A 202 -12.26 2.44 -11.04
N SER A 203 -12.44 2.48 -9.72
CA SER A 203 -11.35 2.26 -8.75
C SER A 203 -11.41 0.83 -8.20
N ALA A 204 -10.31 0.09 -8.35
CA ALA A 204 -10.14 -1.20 -7.69
C ALA A 204 -9.54 -0.97 -6.29
N LYS A 205 -10.27 -1.39 -5.23
CA LYS A 205 -9.84 -1.50 -3.82
C LYS A 205 -8.77 -0.48 -3.35
N CYS A 206 -9.08 0.83 -3.39
CA CYS A 206 -8.27 1.86 -2.73
C CYS A 206 -9.04 2.47 -1.54
N ARG A 207 -8.59 2.23 -0.30
CA ARG A 207 -9.18 2.88 0.90
C ARG A 207 -8.74 4.33 1.07
N VAL A 208 -7.65 4.73 0.42
CA VAL A 208 -7.13 6.11 0.37
C VAL A 208 -7.80 6.91 -0.77
N SER A 209 -8.81 6.34 -1.43
CA SER A 209 -9.51 6.91 -2.60
C SER A 209 -10.04 8.32 -2.40
N GLN A 210 -10.35 8.72 -1.16
CA GLN A 210 -10.75 10.11 -0.85
C GLN A 210 -9.64 11.15 -1.02
N VAL A 211 -8.36 10.75 -1.10
CA VAL A 211 -7.25 11.67 -1.41
C VAL A 211 -7.00 11.72 -2.92
N PHE A 212 -7.17 10.60 -3.61
CA PHE A 212 -6.90 10.46 -5.03
C PHE A 212 -8.01 11.06 -5.91
N LEU A 213 -9.28 10.81 -5.59
CA LEU A 213 -10.40 11.08 -6.50
C LEU A 213 -10.96 12.53 -6.52
N PRO A 214 -10.88 13.36 -5.46
CA PRO A 214 -11.49 14.70 -5.52
C PRO A 214 -10.87 15.60 -6.60
N ASN A 215 -9.61 15.34 -6.98
CA ASN A 215 -8.85 16.21 -7.87
C ASN A 215 -8.70 15.71 -9.32
N LEU A 216 -8.95 14.43 -9.64
CA LEU A 216 -8.82 13.97 -11.03
C LEU A 216 -10.09 14.18 -11.87
N PHE A 217 -11.29 14.11 -11.30
CA PHE A 217 -12.50 13.91 -12.14
C PHE A 217 -13.77 14.62 -11.68
N LEU A 218 -13.68 15.62 -10.79
CA LEU A 218 -14.82 16.48 -10.45
C LEU A 218 -14.69 17.84 -11.15
N LYS A 219 -14.98 17.86 -12.45
CA LYS A 219 -15.54 19.02 -13.16
C LYS A 219 -16.65 18.57 -14.09
#